data_AF-A0A836RSZ8-F1
#
_entry.id   AF-A0A836RSZ8-F1
#
_cell.length_a   1.000
_cell.length_b   1.000
_cell.length_c   1.000
_cell.angle_alpha   90.00
_cell.angle_beta   90.00
_cell.angle_gamma   90.00
#
_symmetry.space_group_name_H-M   'P 1'
#
loop_
_entity.id
_entity.type
_entity.pdbx_description
1 polymer ?
#
loop_
_entity_poly.entity_id
_entity_poly.type
_entity_poly.pdbx_seq_one_letter_code
_entity_poly.pdbx_strand_id
1 'polypeptide(L)' 'MRIAVINKDRCQPKKCSLECIKYCPRVRGGIETIVM' A
#
# COMPACT_ATOMS: atom_id res chain seq x y z
N MET A 1 -0.66 16.23 8.74
CA MET A 1 -0.31 14.79 8.55
C MET A 1 -1.43 14.16 7.73
N ARG A 2 -1.12 13.42 6.65
CA ARG A 2 -2.11 12.72 5.81
C ARG A 2 -1.83 11.22 5.85
N ILE A 3 -2.86 10.39 6.02
CA ILE A 3 -2.76 8.93 6.12
C ILE A 3 -3.73 8.33 5.11
N ALA A 4 -3.26 7.35 4.33
CA ALA A 4 -4.12 6.52 3.48
C ALA A 4 -4.46 5.23 4.22
N VAL A 5 -5.73 4.85 4.24
CA VAL A 5 -6.22 3.63 4.90
C VAL A 5 -6.93 2.77 3.86
N ILE A 6 -6.71 1.46 3.92
CA ILE A 6 -7.34 0.48 3.05
C ILE A 6 -8.40 -0.29 3.84
N ASN A 7 -9.59 -0.44 3.27
CA ASN A 7 -10.59 -1.37 3.80
C ASN A 7 -10.18 -2.80 3.40
N LYS A 8 -9.82 -3.62 4.40
CA LYS A 8 -9.34 -5.01 4.19
C LYS A 8 -10.42 -5.93 3.61
N ASP A 9 -11.69 -5.71 3.92
CA ASP A 9 -12.79 -6.54 3.42
C ASP A 9 -12.97 -6.40 1.90
N ARG A 10 -12.67 -5.21 1.37
CA ARG A 10 -12.71 -4.91 -0.07
C ARG A 10 -11.38 -5.14 -0.77
N CYS A 11 -10.28 -5.24 -0.01
CA CYS A 11 -8.95 -5.44 -0.56
C CYS A 11 -8.79 -6.89 -1.02
N GLN A 12 -8.40 -7.08 -2.28
CA GLN A 12 -8.20 -8.41 -2.87
C GLN A 12 -6.74 -8.58 -3.30
N PRO A 13 -5.80 -8.77 -2.36
CA PRO A 13 -4.36 -8.80 -2.65
C PRO A 13 -3.94 -9.97 -3.55
N LYS A 14 -4.70 -11.06 -3.56
CA LYS A 14 -4.47 -12.20 -4.47
C LYS A 14 -4.87 -11.92 -5.92
N LYS A 15 -5.71 -10.90 -6.14
CA LYS A 15 -6.24 -10.53 -7.46
C LYS A 15 -5.67 -9.20 -7.96
N CYS A 16 -5.10 -8.36 -7.10
CA CYS A 16 -4.37 -7.15 -7.51
C CYS A 16 -2.87 -7.42 -7.63
N SER A 17 -2.17 -6.58 -8.39
CA SER A 17 -0.72 -6.71 -8.61
C SER A 17 0.11 -6.05 -7.50
N LEU A 18 -0.49 -5.75 -6.35
CA LEU A 18 0.10 -5.00 -5.24
C LEU A 18 0.63 -3.62 -5.67
N GLU A 19 -0.12 -2.90 -6.51
CA GLU A 19 0.30 -1.59 -7.01
C GLU A 19 0.56 -0.59 -5.90
N CYS A 20 -0.21 -0.64 -4.80
CA CYS A 20 -0.05 0.21 -3.63
C CYS A 20 1.35 0.08 -2.98
N ILE A 21 2.01 -1.07 -3.11
CA ILE A 21 3.38 -1.27 -2.61
C ILE A 21 4.37 -0.98 -3.74
N LYS A 22 4.14 -1.54 -4.94
CA LYS A 22 5.07 -1.46 -6.08
C LYS A 22 5.25 -0.05 -6.62
N TYR A 23 4.22 0.78 -6.61
CA TYR A 23 4.24 2.12 -7.20
C TYR A 23 4.23 3.24 -6.16
N CYS A 24 4.12 2.94 -4.86
CA CYS A 24 4.18 3.99 -3.85
C CYS A 24 5.57 4.65 -3.86
N PRO A 25 5.66 5.98 -4.10
CA PRO A 25 6.94 6.67 -4.20
C PRO A 25 7.72 6.64 -2.87
N ARG A 26 7.01 6.66 -1.74
CA ARG A 26 7.64 6.57 -0.40
C ARG A 26 8.29 5.20 -0.17
N VAL A 27 7.60 4.12 -0.54
CA VAL A 27 8.11 2.74 -0.42
C VAL A 27 9.32 2.54 -1.34
N ARG A 28 9.26 3.04 -2.58
CA ARG A 28 10.42 3.01 -3.51
C ARG A 28 11.62 3.79 -2.99
N GLY A 29 11.38 4.85 -2.22
CA GLY A 29 12.42 5.61 -1.54
C GLY A 29 13.03 4.89 -0.32
N GLY A 30 12.65 3.64 -0.05
CA GLY A 30 13.17 2.85 1.07
C GLY A 30 12.55 3.23 2.42
N ILE A 31 11.51 4.06 2.44
CA ILE A 31 10.86 4.50 3.68
C ILE A 31 9.76 3.50 4.03
N GLU A 32 9.82 2.97 5.25
CA GLU A 32 8.76 2.13 5.79
C GLU A 32 7.49 2.96 6.02
N THR A 33 6.51 2.77 5.12
CA THR A 33 5.31 3.64 5.04
C THR A 33 4.01 2.85 5.18
N ILE A 34 4.05 1.52 5.00
CA ILE A 34 2.88 0.66 5.02
C ILE A 34 2.98 -0.22 6.26
N VAL A 35 1.98 -0.13 7.13
CA VAL A 35 1.82 -0.99 8.31
C VAL A 35 0.71 -1.99 7.97
N MET A 36 1.00 -3.29 8.09
CA MET A 36 0.07 -4.37 7.68
C MET A 36 -0.96 -4.73 8.75
#